data_AF-A0A958DLX3-F1
#
_entry.id   AF-A0A958DLX3-F1
#
_cell.length_a   1.000
_cell.length_b   1.000
_cell.length_c   1.000
_cell.angle_alpha   90.00
_cell.angle_beta   90.00
_cell.angle_gamma   90.00
#
_symmetry.space_group_name_H-M   'P 1'
#
loop_
_entity.id
_entity.type
_entity.pdbx_description
1 polymer ?
#
loop_
_entity_poly.entity_id
_entity_poly.type
_entity_poly.pdbx_seq_one_letter_code
_entity_poly.pdbx_strand_id
1 'polypeptide(L)'
;MKRFRIFLYNLTRFLPIFAPSLRVGLAAAFFLSGCASNTFRFADAPPVWEIHDRRPIPMPQSTKYIRMDYYYKVLVRRPAVSMLDCAPVGRSKDVNSFDHVPASSWYTPRLGYQAISPEELLRASSEVGPPKPPVRVVRAKHLGTNPGF
;
A
#
# COMPACT_ATOMS: atom_id res chain seq x y z
N MET A 1 -22.24 -37.98 14.10
CA MET A 1 -22.29 -37.64 12.65
C MET A 1 -23.60 -38.04 11.95
N LYS A 2 -24.78 -37.98 12.59
CA LYS A 2 -26.09 -38.27 11.95
C LYS A 2 -27.07 -37.08 11.89
N ARG A 3 -26.76 -35.96 12.55
CA ARG A 3 -27.67 -34.79 12.65
C ARG A 3 -27.52 -33.75 11.52
N PHE A 4 -26.44 -33.77 10.74
CA PHE A 4 -26.20 -32.79 9.68
C PHE A 4 -26.95 -33.08 8.36
N ARG A 5 -27.36 -34.34 8.12
CA ARG A 5 -28.07 -34.74 6.89
C ARG A 5 -29.54 -34.31 6.86
N ILE A 6 -30.16 -34.03 8.01
CA ILE A 6 -31.58 -33.66 8.07
C ILE A 6 -31.81 -32.18 7.73
N PHE A 7 -30.81 -31.32 7.95
CA PHE A 7 -30.94 -29.88 7.71
C PHE A 7 -30.87 -29.52 6.21
N LEU A 8 -30.08 -30.24 5.42
CA LEU A 8 -29.99 -30.04 3.97
C LEU A 8 -31.22 -30.53 3.19
N TYR A 9 -32.05 -31.40 3.78
CA TYR A 9 -33.24 -31.94 3.10
C TYR A 9 -34.49 -31.07 3.24
N ASN A 10 -34.50 -30.13 4.21
CA ASN A 10 -35.65 -29.26 4.45
C ASN A 10 -35.54 -27.87 3.80
N LEU A 11 -34.34 -27.43 3.43
CA LEU A 11 -34.17 -26.13 2.76
C LEU A 11 -34.56 -26.16 1.27
N THR A 12 -34.57 -27.35 0.65
CA THR A 12 -35.01 -27.55 -0.74
C THR A 12 -36.52 -27.61 -0.91
N ARG A 13 -37.30 -27.70 0.18
CA ARG A 13 -38.77 -27.77 0.13
C ARG A 13 -39.49 -26.43 0.24
N PHE A 14 -38.81 -25.36 0.62
CA PHE A 14 -39.43 -24.02 0.78
C PHE A 14 -39.24 -23.07 -0.41
N LEU A 15 -38.74 -23.56 -1.54
CA LEU A 15 -38.62 -22.77 -2.78
C LEU A 15 -39.33 -23.42 -3.98
N PRO A 16 -40.68 -23.43 -4.04
CA PRO A 16 -41.35 -23.57 -5.33
C PRO A 16 -42.43 -22.50 -5.53
N ILE A 17 -42.09 -21.20 -5.54
CA ILE A 17 -43.05 -20.15 -5.95
C ILE A 17 -42.44 -19.12 -6.93
N PHE A 18 -41.23 -19.35 -7.43
CA PHE A 18 -40.64 -18.47 -8.44
C PHE A 18 -40.66 -19.16 -9.81
N ALA A 19 -41.38 -18.54 -10.75
CA ALA A 19 -41.49 -18.96 -12.14
C ALA A 19 -40.10 -19.26 -12.74
N PRO A 20 -39.98 -20.24 -13.66
CA PRO A 20 -38.70 -20.63 -14.25
C PRO A 20 -37.96 -19.44 -14.89
N SER A 21 -38.70 -18.47 -15.42
CA SER A 21 -38.18 -17.20 -15.94
C SER A 21 -37.46 -16.34 -14.90
N LEU A 22 -37.96 -16.30 -13.66
CA LEU A 22 -37.32 -15.53 -12.59
C LEU A 22 -36.02 -16.20 -12.11
N ARG A 23 -35.97 -17.53 -12.09
CA ARG A 23 -34.76 -18.30 -11.73
C ARG A 23 -33.65 -18.11 -12.75
N VAL A 24 -33.99 -18.15 -14.04
CA VAL A 24 -33.04 -17.88 -15.12
C VAL A 24 -32.55 -16.42 -15.08
N GLY A 25 -33.44 -15.47 -14.82
CA GLY A 25 -33.08 -14.06 -14.66
C GLY A 25 -32.13 -13.81 -13.50
N LEU A 26 -32.38 -14.43 -12.34
CA LEU A 26 -31.51 -14.28 -11.16
C LEU A 26 -30.14 -14.95 -11.36
N ALA A 27 -30.11 -16.12 -12.00
CA ALA A 27 -28.87 -16.80 -12.33
C ALA A 27 -28.04 -15.98 -13.35
N ALA A 28 -28.68 -15.43 -14.37
CA ALA A 28 -28.02 -14.56 -15.35
C ALA A 28 -27.46 -13.28 -14.70
N ALA A 29 -28.20 -12.67 -13.76
CA ALA A 29 -27.73 -11.51 -13.01
C ALA A 29 -26.50 -11.85 -12.14
N PHE A 30 -26.45 -13.04 -11.53
CA PHE A 30 -25.28 -13.51 -10.79
C PHE A 30 -24.07 -13.74 -11.71
N PHE A 31 -24.25 -14.37 -12.88
CA PHE A 31 -23.17 -14.60 -13.84
C PHE A 31 -22.63 -13.30 -14.44
N LEU A 32 -23.48 -12.31 -14.69
CA LEU A 32 -23.05 -11.01 -15.22
C LEU A 32 -22.31 -10.15 -14.17
N SER A 33 -22.53 -10.38 -12.87
CA SER A 33 -21.84 -9.66 -11.80
C SER A 33 -20.38 -10.11 -11.58
N GLY A 34 -19.97 -11.25 -12.14
CA GLY A 34 -18.63 -11.82 -11.97
C GLY A 34 -17.53 -11.19 -12.84
N CYS A 35 -17.87 -10.50 -13.93
CA CYS A 35 -16.87 -9.91 -14.85
C CYS A 35 -16.48 -8.46 -14.51
N ALA A 36 -17.10 -7.86 -13.49
CA ALA A 36 -16.82 -6.47 -13.10
C ALA A 36 -15.64 -6.32 -12.12
N SER A 37 -15.05 -7.41 -11.62
CA SER A 37 -13.91 -7.37 -10.70
C SER A 37 -12.58 -7.23 -11.44
N ASN A 38 -12.37 -6.13 -12.17
CA ASN A 38 -11.04 -5.72 -12.61
C ASN A 38 -10.24 -5.14 -11.43
N THR A 39 -9.92 -5.97 -10.45
CA THR A 39 -8.80 -5.69 -9.53
C THR A 39 -7.54 -6.23 -10.18
N PHE A 40 -7.01 -5.51 -11.17
CA PHE A 40 -5.67 -5.82 -11.66
C PHE A 40 -4.69 -5.66 -10.49
N ARG A 41 -3.92 -6.73 -10.20
CA ARG A 41 -2.83 -6.66 -9.21
C ARG A 41 -1.81 -5.60 -9.61
N PHE A 42 -1.64 -5.33 -10.90
CA PHE A 42 -0.67 -4.37 -11.41
C PHE A 42 -1.40 -3.18 -12.03
N ALA A 43 -0.86 -1.97 -11.86
CA ALA A 43 -1.40 -0.81 -12.55
C ALA A 43 -1.17 -0.97 -14.06
N ASP A 44 -2.20 -0.78 -14.87
CA ASP A 44 -2.09 -0.76 -16.33
C ASP A 44 -1.48 0.57 -16.79
N ALA A 45 -0.18 0.70 -16.53
CA ALA A 45 0.61 1.88 -16.81
C ALA A 45 2.03 1.45 -17.22
N PRO A 46 2.71 2.24 -18.07
CA PRO A 46 4.08 1.94 -18.46
C PRO A 46 4.99 1.92 -17.21
N PRO A 47 5.93 0.96 -17.12
CA PRO A 47 6.83 0.87 -15.98
C PRO A 47 7.77 2.07 -15.92
N VAL A 48 7.87 2.65 -14.74
CA VAL A 48 8.87 3.68 -14.42
C VAL A 48 10.17 2.99 -13.98
N TRP A 49 11.26 3.30 -14.66
CA TRP A 49 12.59 2.72 -14.40
C TRP A 49 13.47 3.62 -13.54
N GLU A 50 13.35 4.94 -13.67
CA GLU A 50 14.13 5.93 -12.91
C GLU A 50 13.24 7.10 -12.47
N ILE A 51 13.44 7.57 -11.23
CA ILE A 51 12.82 8.76 -10.66
C ILE A 51 13.90 9.81 -10.44
N HIS A 52 13.70 11.00 -11.01
CA HIS A 52 14.58 12.16 -10.79
C HIS A 52 14.18 12.91 -9.50
N ASP A 53 14.58 12.37 -8.36
CA ASP A 53 14.33 12.87 -6.99
C ASP A 53 15.21 14.06 -6.57
N ARG A 54 16.11 14.53 -7.45
CA ARG A 54 16.96 15.70 -7.20
C ARG A 54 16.24 17.05 -7.38
N ARG A 55 14.98 17.03 -7.82
CA ARG A 55 14.19 18.25 -8.00
C ARG A 55 13.83 18.83 -6.63
N PRO A 56 14.08 20.13 -6.40
CA PRO A 56 13.70 20.74 -5.14
C PRO A 56 12.17 20.68 -4.98
N ILE A 57 11.71 20.10 -3.88
CA ILE A 57 10.31 20.19 -3.46
C ILE A 57 10.10 21.53 -2.74
N PRO A 58 8.93 22.18 -2.93
CA PRO A 58 8.62 23.39 -2.19
C PRO A 58 8.69 23.11 -0.69
N MET A 59 9.29 24.03 0.06
CA MET A 59 9.37 23.90 1.52
C MET A 59 7.93 23.80 2.06
N PRO A 60 7.60 22.75 2.84
CA PRO A 60 6.29 22.65 3.44
C PRO A 60 6.06 23.82 4.40
N GLN A 61 4.80 24.25 4.51
CA GLN A 61 4.44 25.28 5.46
C GLN A 61 4.69 24.78 6.89
N SER A 62 5.37 25.60 7.70
CA SER A 62 5.57 25.27 9.11
C SER A 62 4.25 25.36 9.86
N THR A 63 3.77 24.26 10.40
CA THR A 63 2.64 24.26 11.33
C THR A 63 3.12 24.60 12.74
N LYS A 64 2.41 25.51 13.43
CA LYS A 64 2.70 25.81 14.85
C LYS A 64 2.49 24.54 15.68
N TYR A 65 3.55 24.10 16.36
CA TYR A 65 3.45 22.99 17.30
C TYR A 65 2.80 23.46 18.60
N ILE A 66 1.62 22.92 18.88
CA ILE A 66 0.94 23.08 20.17
C ILE A 66 0.85 21.70 20.79
N ARG A 67 1.57 21.49 21.89
CA ARG A 67 1.75 20.17 22.53
C ARG A 67 0.43 19.41 22.74
N MET A 68 -0.57 20.07 23.31
CA MET A 68 -1.86 19.45 23.60
C MET A 68 -2.67 19.12 22.34
N ASP A 69 -2.63 20.00 21.33
CA ASP A 69 -3.27 19.74 20.04
C ASP A 69 -2.61 18.56 19.31
N TYR A 70 -1.28 18.45 19.38
CA TYR A 70 -0.55 17.32 18.83
C TYR A 70 -0.98 16.01 19.49
N TYR A 71 -0.99 15.94 20.83
CA TYR A 71 -1.38 14.73 21.55
C TYR A 71 -2.84 14.36 21.28
N TYR A 72 -3.75 15.33 21.28
CA TYR A 72 -5.14 15.09 20.91
C TYR A 72 -5.27 14.54 19.48
N LYS A 73 -4.56 15.12 18.51
CA LYS A 73 -4.57 14.66 17.12
C LYS A 73 -4.07 13.23 16.97
N VAL A 74 -2.99 12.88 17.64
CA VAL A 74 -2.33 11.57 17.50
C VAL A 74 -3.03 10.48 18.31
N LEU A 75 -3.40 10.77 19.57
CA LEU A 75 -3.91 9.75 20.50
C LEU A 75 -5.43 9.58 20.42
N VAL A 76 -6.17 10.63 20.05
CA VAL A 76 -7.64 10.62 20.07
C VAL A 76 -8.21 10.71 18.66
N ARG A 77 -7.93 11.81 17.95
CA ARG A 77 -8.58 12.09 16.66
C ARG A 77 -8.21 11.07 15.59
N ARG A 78 -6.92 10.78 15.39
CA ARG A 78 -6.47 9.89 14.31
C ARG A 78 -7.05 8.48 14.46
N PRO A 79 -6.98 7.80 15.62
CA PRO A 79 -7.64 6.51 15.80
C PRO A 79 -9.15 6.57 15.58
N ALA A 80 -9.83 7.57 16.14
CA ALA A 80 -11.29 7.72 16.01
C ALA A 80 -11.72 7.89 14.54
N VAL A 81 -11.00 8.72 13.77
CA VAL A 81 -11.28 8.90 12.34
C VAL A 81 -10.92 7.65 11.55
N SER A 82 -9.75 7.04 11.80
CA SER A 82 -9.31 5.84 11.07
C SER A 82 -10.17 4.60 11.35
N MET A 83 -10.83 4.50 12.51
CA MET A 83 -11.80 3.44 12.80
C MET A 83 -13.09 3.58 11.99
N LEU A 84 -13.47 4.82 11.67
CA LEU A 84 -14.64 5.13 10.85
C LEU A 84 -14.31 5.20 9.36
N ASP A 85 -13.02 5.20 9.02
CA ASP A 85 -12.55 5.23 7.65
C ASP A 85 -12.66 3.84 7.03
N CYS A 86 -13.66 3.64 6.18
CA CYS A 86 -13.81 2.42 5.38
C CYS A 86 -12.90 2.42 4.15
N ALA A 87 -11.96 3.37 4.01
CA ALA A 87 -11.01 3.36 2.91
C ALA A 87 -10.20 2.06 2.89
N PRO A 88 -10.03 1.43 1.71
CA PRO A 88 -9.17 0.27 1.59
C PRO A 88 -7.75 0.63 2.03
N VAL A 89 -7.04 -0.33 2.64
CA VAL A 89 -5.62 -0.19 2.97
C VAL A 89 -4.88 0.26 1.71
N GLY A 90 -4.35 1.49 1.74
CA GLY A 90 -3.69 2.08 0.59
C GLY A 90 -2.51 1.21 0.16
N ARG A 91 -2.39 0.98 -1.15
CA ARG A 91 -1.21 0.33 -1.72
C ARG A 91 0.03 1.23 -1.58
N SER A 92 1.21 0.62 -1.61
CA SER A 92 2.46 1.38 -1.71
C SER A 92 2.37 2.32 -2.90
N LYS A 93 2.71 3.60 -2.69
CA LYS A 93 2.63 4.64 -3.72
C LYS A 93 3.93 4.79 -4.51
N ASP A 94 5.06 4.36 -3.92
CA ASP A 94 6.39 4.49 -4.50
C ASP A 94 6.87 3.17 -5.12
N VAL A 95 5.97 2.47 -5.82
CA VAL A 95 6.27 1.31 -6.64
C VAL A 95 5.73 1.53 -8.04
N ASN A 96 6.40 0.98 -9.05
CA ASN A 96 5.94 1.07 -10.43
C ASN A 96 4.81 0.08 -10.73
N SER A 97 4.39 0.00 -12.00
CA SER A 97 3.38 -0.95 -12.46
C SER A 97 3.72 -2.43 -12.24
N PHE A 98 4.98 -2.80 -12.03
CA PHE A 98 5.40 -4.18 -11.70
C PHE A 98 5.62 -4.44 -10.21
N ASP A 99 5.13 -3.55 -9.32
CA ASP A 99 5.42 -3.57 -7.87
C ASP A 99 6.94 -3.48 -7.55
N HIS A 100 7.78 -2.96 -8.47
CA HIS A 100 9.20 -2.70 -8.24
C HIS A 100 9.47 -1.27 -7.80
N VAL A 101 10.58 -1.06 -7.08
CA VAL A 101 11.07 0.29 -6.74
C VAL A 101 11.95 0.80 -7.89
N PRO A 102 11.63 1.95 -8.52
CA PRO A 102 12.48 2.53 -9.57
C PRO A 102 13.84 3.00 -9.03
N ALA A 103 14.81 3.18 -9.92
CA ALA A 103 16.08 3.80 -9.56
C ALA A 103 15.89 5.25 -9.08
N SER A 104 16.68 5.69 -8.10
CA SER A 104 16.66 7.04 -7.53
C SER A 104 18.07 7.50 -7.16
N SER A 105 18.23 8.74 -6.68
CA SER A 105 19.55 9.21 -6.24
C SER A 105 20.12 8.45 -5.03
N TRP A 106 19.29 7.71 -4.32
CA TRP A 106 19.68 6.91 -3.14
C TRP A 106 19.60 5.40 -3.37
N TYR A 107 19.04 4.94 -4.49
CA TYR A 107 18.82 3.52 -4.75
C TYR A 107 19.10 3.17 -6.21
N THR A 108 20.02 2.24 -6.43
CA THR A 108 20.30 1.66 -7.74
C THR A 108 19.84 0.19 -7.75
N PRO A 109 18.77 -0.15 -8.48
CA PRO A 109 18.30 -1.51 -8.62
C PRO A 109 19.37 -2.36 -9.32
N ARG A 110 19.58 -3.58 -8.83
CA ARG A 110 20.56 -4.51 -9.41
C ARG A 110 19.86 -5.68 -10.11
N LEU A 111 18.94 -6.33 -9.41
CA LEU A 111 18.21 -7.51 -9.90
C LEU A 111 17.20 -7.11 -10.98
N GLY A 112 17.26 -7.78 -12.14
CA GLY A 112 16.30 -7.59 -13.24
C GLY A 112 16.59 -6.43 -14.19
N TYR A 113 17.61 -5.59 -13.92
CA TYR A 113 18.01 -4.49 -14.79
C TYR A 113 19.24 -4.82 -15.65
N GLN A 114 20.18 -5.60 -15.09
CA GLN A 114 21.37 -6.06 -15.80
C GLN A 114 21.73 -7.48 -15.33
N ALA A 115 22.50 -8.19 -16.15
CA ALA A 115 23.10 -9.45 -15.71
C ALA A 115 24.12 -9.16 -14.60
N ILE A 116 24.01 -9.86 -13.47
CA ILE A 116 24.91 -9.73 -12.32
C ILE A 116 25.79 -10.99 -12.28
N SER A 117 27.11 -10.81 -12.21
CA SER A 117 28.03 -11.95 -12.02
C SER A 117 27.98 -12.48 -10.57
N PRO A 118 28.34 -13.74 -10.32
CA PRO A 118 28.44 -14.27 -8.96
C PRO A 118 29.34 -13.41 -8.05
N GLU A 119 30.44 -12.90 -8.58
CA GLU A 119 31.39 -12.05 -7.84
C GLU A 119 30.78 -10.70 -7.48
N GLU A 120 29.99 -10.11 -8.37
CA GLU A 120 29.27 -8.85 -8.11
C GLU A 120 28.11 -9.05 -7.14
N LEU A 121 27.42 -10.18 -7.19
CA LEU A 121 26.36 -10.54 -6.24
C LEU A 121 26.90 -10.64 -4.81
N LEU A 122 28.11 -11.18 -4.65
CA LEU A 122 28.82 -11.29 -3.37
C LEU A 122 29.37 -9.94 -2.89
N ARG A 123 29.52 -8.96 -3.79
CA ARG A 123 29.93 -7.59 -3.45
C ARG A 123 28.74 -6.87 -2.80
N ALA A 124 28.83 -6.62 -1.50
CA ALA A 124 27.94 -5.68 -0.80
C ALA A 124 28.08 -4.26 -1.39
N SER A 125 27.23 -3.32 -0.96
CA SER A 125 27.35 -1.89 -1.33
C SER A 125 28.82 -1.45 -1.23
N SER A 126 29.41 -1.02 -2.35
CA SER A 126 30.83 -0.65 -2.44
C SER A 126 31.17 0.65 -1.72
N GLU A 127 30.16 1.46 -1.37
CA GLU A 127 30.32 2.61 -0.48
C GLU A 127 29.92 2.22 0.94
N VAL A 128 30.87 1.67 1.68
CA VAL A 128 30.78 1.49 3.12
C VAL A 128 31.62 2.57 3.78
N GLY A 129 30.97 3.47 4.51
CA GLY A 129 31.67 4.41 5.37
C GLY A 129 30.79 5.53 5.89
N PRO A 130 31.09 6.09 7.06
CA PRO A 130 30.46 7.31 7.51
C PRO A 130 30.71 8.45 6.49
N PRO A 131 29.85 9.46 6.41
CA PRO A 131 30.06 10.62 5.54
C PRO A 131 31.47 11.20 5.74
N LYS A 132 32.17 11.44 4.63
CA LYS A 132 33.56 11.93 4.64
C LYS A 132 33.60 13.36 5.19
N PRO A 133 34.50 13.66 6.15
CA PRO A 133 34.63 15.02 6.70
C PRO A 133 35.12 16.02 5.62
N PRO A 134 34.83 17.33 5.79
CA PRO A 134 34.20 17.93 6.97
C PRO A 134 32.66 17.84 6.94
N VAL A 135 32.07 17.25 7.97
CA VAL A 135 30.62 17.29 8.19
C VAL A 135 30.28 18.50 9.07
N ARG A 136 29.24 19.25 8.71
CA ARG A 136 28.74 20.38 9.50
C ARG A 136 27.34 20.07 10.02
N VAL A 137 27.18 20.06 11.33
CA VAL A 137 25.86 19.97 11.97
C VAL A 137 25.15 21.30 11.76
N VAL A 138 24.13 21.32 10.90
CA VAL A 138 23.32 22.52 10.65
C VAL A 138 22.18 22.70 11.66
N ARG A 139 21.75 21.60 12.29
CA ARG A 139 20.65 21.59 13.28
C ARG A 139 20.69 20.33 14.11
N ALA A 140 20.30 20.43 15.38
CA ALA A 140 20.08 19.29 16.26
C ALA A 140 18.67 19.38 16.87
N LYS A 141 18.08 18.23 17.21
CA LYS A 141 16.83 18.19 17.98
C LYS A 141 17.13 18.65 19.40
N HIS A 142 16.52 19.74 19.82
CA HIS A 142 16.65 20.20 21.18
C HIS A 142 15.64 19.46 22.07
N LEU A 143 16.14 18.76 23.09
CA LEU A 143 15.38 18.21 24.23
C LEU A 143 14.21 17.25 23.89
N GLY A 144 14.15 16.70 22.66
CA GLY A 144 13.07 15.78 22.25
C GLY A 144 11.66 16.35 22.41
N THR A 145 11.51 17.67 22.57
CA THR A 145 10.26 18.29 23.02
C THR A 145 9.19 18.32 21.93
N ASN A 146 9.62 18.19 20.67
CA ASN A 146 8.76 18.16 19.49
C ASN A 146 8.92 16.81 18.76
N PRO A 147 7.83 16.09 18.52
CA PRO A 147 7.82 14.91 17.65
C PRO A 147 7.90 15.34 16.18
N GLY A 148 8.99 14.96 15.51
CA GLY A 148 9.31 15.38 14.14
C GLY A 148 10.78 15.77 13.99
N PHE A 149 11.25 15.97 12.76
CA PHE A 149 12.56 16.57 12.45
C PHE A 149 12.50 18.09 12.48
#